data_AF-A0AAW9IW01-F1
#
_entry.id   AF-A0AAW9IW01-F1
#
_cell.length_a   1.000
_cell.length_b   1.000
_cell.length_c   1.000
_cell.angle_alpha   90.00
_cell.angle_beta   90.00
_cell.angle_gamma   90.00
#
_symmetry.space_group_name_H-M   'P 1'
#
loop_
_entity.id
_entity.type
_entity.pdbx_description
1 polymer ?
#
loop_
_entity_poly.entity_id
_entity_poly.type
_entity_poly.pdbx_seq_one_letter_code
_entity_poly.pdbx_strand_id
1 'polypeptide(L)'
;EIAISESQERMAVVVNKEDEEKFISLVAKENLEAVRVAKVTDTERLRMFWRKEKIVDLKREFLDTNGARQITEIEVQLPKDYSFNVSDVDVKEEWINNLRKLNVASQKGLVERFDATIGAGTVLMPFGGKYQSTPAEGMVAKIPVLNGESKDATLMTYGFNPEMGMWSPYHMAYYSVIEAITRLSAMGGNYKKARLTLQEYFERLGKDKNKWGKPFSALLGAYQAQMDLGIPAIGGKDSMSGTFGDLDVPPSLVAFAVGVIKAKDV
;
A
#
# COMPACT_ATOMS: atom_id res chain seq x y z
N GLU A 1 -14.72 20.94 -15.67
CA GLU A 1 -14.96 20.65 -14.24
C GLU A 1 -15.71 19.33 -14.04
N ILE A 2 -16.98 19.19 -14.44
CA ILE A 2 -17.78 17.97 -14.19
C ILE A 2 -17.06 16.66 -14.60
N ALA A 3 -16.52 16.63 -15.82
CA ALA A 3 -15.85 15.45 -16.39
C ALA A 3 -14.50 15.10 -15.74
N ILE A 4 -13.84 16.07 -15.10
CA ILE A 4 -12.47 15.95 -14.55
C ILE A 4 -12.46 16.10 -13.03
N SER A 5 -13.63 16.17 -12.41
CA SER A 5 -13.74 16.28 -10.96
C SER A 5 -13.23 14.99 -10.31
N GLU A 6 -12.49 15.13 -9.21
CA GLU A 6 -12.03 14.05 -8.34
C GLU A 6 -12.87 13.95 -7.05
N SER A 7 -14.15 14.33 -7.12
CA SER A 7 -15.10 14.07 -6.04
C SER A 7 -15.03 12.60 -5.61
N GLN A 8 -15.04 12.36 -4.31
CA GLN A 8 -14.89 11.03 -3.72
C GLN A 8 -16.21 10.24 -3.82
N GLU A 9 -16.20 8.97 -3.36
CA GLU A 9 -17.38 8.08 -3.29
C GLU A 9 -18.15 7.85 -4.61
N ARG A 10 -17.46 7.90 -5.75
CA ARG A 10 -18.03 7.58 -7.07
C ARG A 10 -17.51 6.26 -7.61
N MET A 11 -18.39 5.50 -8.26
CA MET A 11 -18.06 4.25 -8.93
C MET A 11 -18.61 4.26 -10.36
N ALA A 12 -17.82 3.79 -11.32
CA ALA A 12 -18.29 3.53 -12.68
C ALA A 12 -18.48 2.03 -12.87
N VAL A 13 -19.68 1.61 -13.26
CA VAL A 13 -20.01 0.20 -13.50
C VAL A 13 -20.47 0.04 -14.93
N VAL A 14 -19.90 -0.94 -15.64
CA VAL A 14 -20.35 -1.35 -16.96
C VAL A 14 -21.27 -2.56 -16.79
N VAL A 15 -22.48 -2.46 -17.33
CA VAL A 15 -23.47 -3.53 -17.31
C VAL A 15 -23.95 -3.82 -18.73
N ASN A 16 -24.46 -5.03 -18.95
CA ASN A 16 -25.19 -5.33 -20.18
C ASN A 16 -26.44 -4.44 -20.27
N LYS A 17 -26.85 -4.11 -21.48
CA LYS A 17 -27.96 -3.17 -21.71
C LYS A 17 -29.28 -3.69 -21.12
N GLU A 18 -29.52 -4.98 -21.24
CA GLU A 18 -30.67 -5.70 -20.70
C GLU A 18 -30.72 -5.72 -19.16
N ASP A 19 -29.58 -5.53 -18.50
CA ASP A 19 -29.48 -5.54 -17.04
C ASP A 19 -29.55 -4.11 -16.43
N GLU A 20 -29.58 -3.05 -17.24
CA GLU A 20 -29.52 -1.64 -16.80
C GLU A 20 -30.61 -1.31 -15.75
N GLU A 21 -31.89 -1.55 -16.09
CA GLU A 21 -33.02 -1.22 -15.21
C GLU A 21 -32.98 -2.04 -13.92
N LYS A 22 -32.63 -3.33 -14.03
CA LYS A 22 -32.51 -4.23 -12.88
C LYS A 22 -31.39 -3.75 -11.95
N PHE A 23 -30.23 -3.40 -12.49
CA PHE A 23 -29.11 -2.89 -11.71
C PHE A 23 -29.49 -1.60 -10.96
N ILE A 24 -30.05 -0.61 -11.64
CA ILE A 24 -30.50 0.66 -11.01
C ILE A 24 -31.53 0.38 -9.91
N SER A 25 -32.47 -0.55 -10.14
CA SER A 25 -33.46 -0.94 -9.13
C SER A 25 -32.85 -1.57 -7.88
N LEU A 26 -31.77 -2.34 -8.03
CA LEU A 26 -31.05 -2.97 -6.91
C LEU A 26 -30.24 -1.92 -6.14
N VAL A 27 -29.56 -1.00 -6.84
CA VAL A 27 -28.84 0.11 -6.20
C VAL A 27 -29.79 0.99 -5.38
N ALA A 28 -30.97 1.29 -5.91
CA ALA A 28 -31.98 2.07 -5.20
C ALA A 28 -32.47 1.39 -3.90
N LYS A 29 -32.51 0.03 -3.86
CA LYS A 29 -32.86 -0.72 -2.63
C LYS A 29 -31.82 -0.55 -1.52
N GLU A 30 -30.58 -0.27 -1.88
CA GLU A 30 -29.48 0.02 -0.95
C GLU A 30 -29.41 1.52 -0.57
N ASN A 31 -30.41 2.31 -0.93
CA ASN A 31 -30.45 3.77 -0.72
C ASN A 31 -29.27 4.51 -1.37
N LEU A 32 -28.86 4.05 -2.56
CA LEU A 32 -27.81 4.64 -3.38
C LEU A 32 -28.39 5.20 -4.68
N GLU A 33 -27.68 6.14 -5.30
CA GLU A 33 -28.04 6.72 -6.59
C GLU A 33 -27.20 6.09 -7.72
N ALA A 34 -27.87 5.61 -8.77
CA ALA A 34 -27.22 5.19 -10.01
C ALA A 34 -27.92 5.82 -11.21
N VAL A 35 -27.13 6.37 -12.13
CA VAL A 35 -27.62 6.98 -13.36
C VAL A 35 -26.77 6.52 -14.52
N ARG A 36 -27.39 6.20 -15.66
CA ARG A 36 -26.64 5.97 -16.89
C ARG A 36 -26.00 7.26 -17.37
N VAL A 37 -24.68 7.32 -17.28
CA VAL A 37 -23.87 8.48 -17.73
C VAL A 37 -23.22 8.27 -19.11
N ALA A 38 -23.14 7.02 -19.59
CA ALA A 38 -22.50 6.70 -20.86
C ALA A 38 -23.11 5.45 -21.51
N LYS A 39 -22.86 5.28 -22.80
CA LYS A 39 -23.15 4.06 -23.56
C LYS A 39 -21.88 3.63 -24.29
N VAL A 40 -21.50 2.36 -24.16
CA VAL A 40 -20.39 1.78 -24.94
C VAL A 40 -20.81 1.65 -26.39
N THR A 41 -19.94 2.07 -27.31
CA THR A 41 -20.14 1.98 -28.75
C THR A 41 -18.96 1.27 -29.42
N ASP A 42 -19.17 0.82 -30.64
CA ASP A 42 -18.19 0.19 -31.53
C ASP A 42 -17.37 1.19 -32.35
N THR A 43 -17.57 2.50 -32.12
CA THR A 43 -16.94 3.56 -32.93
C THR A 43 -15.50 3.88 -32.54
N GLU A 44 -14.95 3.22 -31.52
CA GLU A 44 -13.59 3.44 -30.98
C GLU A 44 -13.30 4.91 -30.62
N ARG A 45 -14.28 5.60 -30.04
CA ARG A 45 -14.19 7.03 -29.73
C ARG A 45 -14.82 7.38 -28.40
N LEU A 46 -14.16 8.26 -27.65
CA LEU A 46 -14.76 8.95 -26.51
C LEU A 46 -15.48 10.21 -27.02
N ARG A 47 -16.79 10.25 -26.84
CA ARG A 47 -17.61 11.43 -27.14
C ARG A 47 -18.34 11.89 -25.89
N MET A 48 -18.20 13.18 -25.57
CA MET A 48 -18.92 13.79 -24.47
C MET A 48 -19.84 14.88 -25.01
N PHE A 49 -21.08 14.86 -24.53
CA PHE A 49 -22.11 15.82 -24.92
C PHE A 49 -22.52 16.63 -23.71
N TRP A 50 -22.55 17.95 -23.86
CA TRP A 50 -23.08 18.87 -22.87
C TRP A 50 -24.23 19.65 -23.50
N ARG A 51 -25.44 19.54 -22.91
CA ARG A 51 -26.65 20.19 -23.44
C ARG A 51 -26.87 19.94 -24.94
N LYS A 52 -26.68 18.68 -25.37
CA LYS A 52 -26.76 18.20 -26.77
C LYS A 52 -25.59 18.63 -27.68
N GLU A 53 -24.70 19.51 -27.23
CA GLU A 53 -23.51 19.91 -27.97
C GLU A 53 -22.35 18.95 -27.71
N LYS A 54 -21.66 18.52 -28.77
CA LYS A 54 -20.49 17.64 -28.67
C LYS A 54 -19.26 18.46 -28.28
N ILE A 55 -18.81 18.30 -27.03
CA ILE A 55 -17.68 19.06 -26.47
C ILE A 55 -16.36 18.28 -26.46
N VAL A 56 -16.41 16.95 -26.58
CA VAL A 56 -15.24 16.07 -26.71
C VAL A 56 -15.52 15.06 -27.81
N ASP A 57 -14.56 14.83 -28.69
CA ASP A 57 -14.61 13.80 -29.71
C ASP A 57 -13.19 13.28 -30.03
N LEU A 58 -12.73 12.29 -29.26
CA LEU A 58 -11.38 11.75 -29.33
C LEU A 58 -11.38 10.29 -29.76
N LYS A 59 -10.37 9.88 -30.55
CA LYS A 59 -10.12 8.46 -30.82
C LYS A 59 -9.69 7.75 -29.53
N ARG A 60 -10.16 6.52 -29.32
CA ARG A 60 -9.75 5.69 -28.19
C ARG A 60 -8.24 5.42 -28.20
N GLU A 61 -7.68 5.19 -29.39
CA GLU A 61 -6.25 5.00 -29.63
C GLU A 61 -5.39 6.15 -29.07
N PHE A 62 -5.84 7.40 -29.18
CA PHE A 62 -5.11 8.55 -28.63
C PHE A 62 -5.03 8.49 -27.10
N LEU A 63 -6.12 8.04 -26.45
CA LEU A 63 -6.18 7.85 -24.99
C LEU A 63 -5.49 6.55 -24.53
N ASP A 64 -5.29 5.57 -25.42
CA ASP A 64 -4.59 4.30 -25.16
C ASP A 64 -3.07 4.44 -25.21
N THR A 65 -2.55 5.65 -25.41
CA THR A 65 -1.13 5.89 -25.30
C THR A 65 -0.73 5.85 -23.81
N ASN A 66 0.19 4.96 -23.43
CA ASN A 66 0.76 4.85 -22.07
C ASN A 66 1.64 6.05 -21.67
N GLY A 67 1.37 7.24 -22.24
CA GLY A 67 2.28 8.37 -22.23
C GLY A 67 3.48 8.16 -23.13
N ALA A 68 4.40 9.14 -23.11
CA ALA A 68 5.67 9.04 -23.81
C ALA A 68 6.67 8.21 -22.99
N ARG A 69 7.41 7.30 -23.65
CA ARG A 69 8.53 6.60 -23.02
C ARG A 69 9.54 7.63 -22.51
N GLN A 70 9.80 7.61 -21.21
CA GLN A 70 10.83 8.44 -20.60
C GLN A 70 12.12 7.64 -20.44
N ILE A 71 13.24 8.32 -20.64
CA ILE A 71 14.59 7.81 -20.40
C ILE A 71 15.27 8.86 -19.54
N THR A 72 15.91 8.44 -18.46
CA THR A 72 16.67 9.32 -17.57
C THR A 72 18.01 8.67 -17.25
N GLU A 73 19.02 9.50 -17.03
CA GLU A 73 20.28 9.06 -16.45
C GLU A 73 20.14 8.95 -14.94
N ILE A 74 20.81 7.97 -14.35
CA ILE A 74 20.74 7.66 -12.92
C ILE A 74 22.15 7.59 -12.37
N GLU A 75 22.37 8.19 -11.21
CA GLU A 75 23.60 8.05 -10.44
C GLU A 75 23.26 7.54 -9.04
N VAL A 76 23.79 6.38 -8.70
CA VAL A 76 23.59 5.76 -7.38
C VAL A 76 24.70 6.24 -6.45
N GLN A 77 24.31 6.95 -5.40
CA GLN A 77 25.23 7.28 -4.31
C GLN A 77 25.33 6.10 -3.35
N LEU A 78 26.56 5.65 -3.11
CA LEU A 78 26.80 4.62 -2.10
C LEU A 78 26.48 5.15 -0.70
N PRO A 79 25.90 4.32 0.17
CA PRO A 79 25.69 4.72 1.55
C PRO A 79 27.02 5.02 2.23
N LYS A 80 27.00 5.95 3.18
CA LYS A 80 28.13 6.15 4.10
C LYS A 80 28.26 4.93 5.02
N ASP A 81 29.36 4.87 5.78
CA ASP A 81 29.55 3.85 6.80
C ASP A 81 28.31 3.73 7.70
N TYR A 82 27.90 2.49 7.96
CA TYR A 82 26.70 2.23 8.74
C TYR A 82 26.88 2.77 10.15
N SER A 83 25.93 3.58 10.60
CA SER A 83 26.05 4.36 11.85
C SER A 83 25.98 3.52 13.14
N PHE A 84 25.83 2.19 13.04
CA PHE A 84 25.67 1.33 14.20
C PHE A 84 27.03 0.94 14.77
N ASN A 85 27.57 1.84 15.58
CA ASN A 85 28.77 1.57 16.36
C ASN A 85 28.38 0.81 17.62
N VAL A 86 28.95 -0.38 17.81
CA VAL A 86 28.91 -1.07 19.10
C VAL A 86 29.97 -0.41 19.98
N SER A 87 29.52 0.47 20.88
CA SER A 87 30.37 1.13 21.87
C SER A 87 30.01 0.69 23.28
N ASP A 88 30.96 0.83 24.20
CA ASP A 88 30.67 0.71 25.62
C ASP A 88 29.81 1.90 26.06
N VAL A 89 28.60 1.62 26.54
CA VAL A 89 27.58 2.60 26.90
C VAL A 89 26.89 2.18 28.19
N ASP A 90 26.29 3.13 28.90
CA ASP A 90 25.33 2.78 29.94
C ASP A 90 24.07 2.20 29.28
N VAL A 91 24.02 0.86 29.24
CA VAL A 91 22.90 0.11 28.64
C VAL A 91 21.56 0.49 29.27
N LYS A 92 21.53 0.78 30.58
CA LYS A 92 20.28 1.14 31.25
C LYS A 92 19.80 2.50 30.79
N GLU A 93 20.71 3.47 30.69
CA GLU A 93 20.38 4.81 30.20
C GLU A 93 19.90 4.77 28.75
N GLU A 94 20.65 4.11 27.85
CA GLU A 94 20.30 3.98 26.44
C GLU A 94 18.97 3.23 26.23
N TRP A 95 18.70 2.19 27.04
CA TRP A 95 17.41 1.50 27.02
C TRP A 95 16.24 2.44 27.34
N ILE A 96 16.37 3.26 28.40
CA ILE A 96 15.35 4.24 28.78
C ILE A 96 15.21 5.32 27.71
N ASN A 97 16.31 5.80 27.13
CA ASN A 97 16.28 6.77 26.03
C ASN A 97 15.58 6.20 24.80
N ASN A 98 15.81 4.93 24.47
CA ASN A 98 15.14 4.27 23.36
C ASN A 98 13.62 4.17 23.59
N LEU A 99 13.18 3.79 24.79
CA LEU A 99 11.75 3.73 25.13
C LEU A 99 11.04 5.09 25.10
N ARG A 100 11.78 6.20 25.21
CA ARG A 100 11.25 7.57 25.10
C ARG A 100 11.06 8.02 23.66
N LYS A 101 11.67 7.37 22.67
CA LYS A 101 11.53 7.73 21.26
C LYS A 101 10.08 7.52 20.82
N LEU A 102 9.51 8.48 20.10
CA LEU A 102 8.13 8.40 19.60
C LEU A 102 7.90 7.15 18.70
N ASN A 103 8.90 6.75 17.92
CA ASN A 103 8.83 5.56 17.07
C ASN A 103 8.86 4.24 17.85
N VAL A 104 9.15 4.27 19.16
CA VAL A 104 9.22 3.10 20.05
C VAL A 104 8.11 3.13 21.10
N ALA A 105 7.66 4.32 21.48
CA ALA A 105 6.59 4.52 22.46
C ALA A 105 5.29 3.80 22.06
N SER A 106 4.46 3.48 23.06
CA SER A 106 3.18 2.79 22.85
C SER A 106 2.26 3.57 21.91
N GLN A 107 1.77 2.91 20.87
CA GLN A 107 0.82 3.46 19.90
C GLN A 107 -0.65 3.16 20.27
N LYS A 108 -0.89 2.60 21.46
CA LYS A 108 -2.23 2.15 21.91
C LYS A 108 -3.31 3.22 21.78
N GLY A 109 -3.02 4.45 22.19
CA GLY A 109 -3.98 5.56 22.10
C GLY A 109 -4.37 5.93 20.66
N LEU A 110 -3.53 5.67 19.66
CA LEU A 110 -3.88 5.86 18.25
C LEU A 110 -4.70 4.67 17.73
N VAL A 111 -4.26 3.44 18.05
CA VAL A 111 -4.89 2.21 17.58
C VAL A 111 -6.31 2.03 18.13
N GLU A 112 -6.55 2.39 19.39
CA GLU A 112 -7.88 2.29 20.03
C GLU A 112 -8.93 3.26 19.45
N ARG A 113 -8.53 4.17 18.56
CA ARG A 113 -9.48 5.03 17.82
C ARG A 113 -10.16 4.32 16.66
N PHE A 114 -9.70 3.13 16.31
CA PHE A 114 -10.21 2.32 15.21
C PHE A 114 -10.95 1.10 15.75
N ASP A 115 -12.09 0.80 15.14
CA ASP A 115 -12.88 -0.40 15.46
C ASP A 115 -12.19 -1.64 14.85
N ALA A 116 -11.77 -2.57 15.71
CA ALA A 116 -11.16 -3.84 15.32
C ALA A 116 -12.14 -5.03 15.39
N THR A 117 -13.44 -4.77 15.51
CA THR A 117 -14.50 -5.77 15.76
C THR A 117 -15.59 -5.79 14.68
N ILE A 118 -15.74 -4.71 13.92
CA ILE A 118 -16.75 -4.60 12.87
C ILE A 118 -16.66 -5.75 11.86
N GLY A 119 -17.81 -6.34 11.51
CA GLY A 119 -17.89 -7.52 10.66
C GLY A 119 -17.62 -8.86 11.37
N ALA A 120 -17.28 -8.86 12.67
CA ALA A 120 -17.05 -10.05 13.49
C ALA A 120 -16.03 -11.04 12.91
N GLY A 121 -15.10 -10.56 12.08
CA GLY A 121 -14.10 -11.37 11.39
C GLY A 121 -12.73 -11.40 12.06
N THR A 122 -12.46 -10.54 13.03
CA THR A 122 -11.12 -10.41 13.62
C THR A 122 -10.74 -11.65 14.42
N VAL A 123 -9.58 -12.21 14.10
CA VAL A 123 -8.97 -13.35 14.81
C VAL A 123 -7.95 -12.84 15.81
N LEU A 124 -7.09 -11.91 15.40
CA LEU A 124 -6.07 -11.30 16.25
C LEU A 124 -6.40 -9.84 16.50
N MET A 125 -6.74 -9.51 17.75
CA MET A 125 -6.97 -8.13 18.16
C MET A 125 -5.65 -7.33 18.15
N PRO A 126 -5.69 -6.00 17.92
CA PRO A 126 -4.46 -5.20 17.84
C PRO A 126 -3.59 -5.26 19.09
N PHE A 127 -4.19 -5.51 20.27
CA PHE A 127 -3.48 -5.77 21.50
C PHE A 127 -3.95 -7.07 22.16
N GLY A 128 -2.99 -7.93 22.49
CA GLY A 128 -3.20 -9.20 23.17
C GLY A 128 -2.60 -9.26 24.58
N GLY A 129 -2.50 -10.49 25.09
CA GLY A 129 -2.03 -10.80 26.44
C GLY A 129 -3.08 -10.51 27.52
N LYS A 130 -2.78 -10.95 28.76
CA LYS A 130 -3.69 -10.84 29.92
C LYS A 130 -4.23 -9.41 30.14
N TYR A 131 -3.45 -8.40 29.78
CA TYR A 131 -3.76 -6.99 30.02
C TYR A 131 -4.11 -6.21 28.74
N GLN A 132 -4.19 -6.86 27.57
CA GLN A 132 -4.41 -6.17 26.29
C GLN A 132 -3.44 -5.00 26.07
N SER A 133 -2.15 -5.28 26.25
CA SER A 133 -1.08 -4.29 26.17
C SER A 133 0.05 -4.69 25.22
N THR A 134 0.05 -5.94 24.75
CA THR A 134 1.08 -6.44 23.82
C THR A 134 0.58 -6.24 22.39
N PRO A 135 1.23 -5.39 21.56
CA PRO A 135 0.81 -5.21 20.18
C PRO A 135 0.93 -6.52 19.41
N ALA A 136 0.00 -6.76 18.49
CA ALA A 136 0.11 -7.82 17.49
C ALA A 136 1.15 -7.47 16.42
N GLU A 137 1.79 -8.48 15.83
CA GLU A 137 2.75 -8.29 14.71
C GLU A 137 2.06 -7.96 13.38
N GLY A 138 0.73 -8.01 13.34
CA GLY A 138 -0.07 -7.70 12.17
C GLY A 138 -1.56 -7.97 12.36
N MET A 139 -2.30 -7.93 11.26
CA MET A 139 -3.73 -8.17 11.23
C MET A 139 -4.02 -9.62 10.85
N VAL A 140 -4.98 -10.24 11.54
CA VAL A 140 -5.57 -11.52 11.15
C VAL A 140 -7.09 -11.41 11.17
N ALA A 141 -7.74 -11.65 10.02
CA ALA A 141 -9.19 -11.58 9.90
C ALA A 141 -9.74 -12.72 9.03
N LYS A 142 -10.87 -13.30 9.42
CA LYS A 142 -11.61 -14.31 8.65
C LYS A 142 -12.11 -13.71 7.35
N ILE A 143 -12.10 -14.51 6.29
CA ILE A 143 -12.68 -14.12 5.00
C ILE A 143 -14.21 -14.01 5.17
N PRO A 144 -14.84 -12.87 4.86
CA PRO A 144 -16.28 -12.73 4.94
C PRO A 144 -16.99 -13.67 3.96
N VAL A 145 -18.04 -14.35 4.43
CA VAL A 145 -18.90 -15.23 3.60
C VAL A 145 -20.37 -14.88 3.84
N LEU A 146 -21.20 -14.98 2.80
CA LEU A 146 -22.61 -14.56 2.86
C LEU A 146 -23.42 -15.32 3.92
N ASN A 147 -23.16 -16.62 4.07
CA ASN A 147 -23.91 -17.51 4.96
C ASN A 147 -22.93 -18.35 5.79
N GLY A 148 -22.63 -17.91 7.01
CA GLY A 148 -21.84 -18.66 7.98
C GLY A 148 -20.50 -18.04 8.31
N GLU A 149 -19.57 -18.87 8.77
CA GLU A 149 -18.26 -18.45 9.26
C GLU A 149 -17.13 -19.15 8.51
N SER A 150 -16.21 -18.37 7.96
CA SER A 150 -15.04 -18.92 7.28
C SER A 150 -14.05 -19.53 8.28
N LYS A 151 -13.54 -20.71 7.94
CA LYS A 151 -12.40 -21.33 8.63
C LYS A 151 -11.05 -20.79 8.14
N ASP A 152 -11.06 -20.06 7.04
CA ASP A 152 -9.92 -19.40 6.43
C ASP A 152 -9.86 -17.93 6.83
N ALA A 153 -8.65 -17.47 7.14
CA ALA A 153 -8.33 -16.10 7.51
C ALA A 153 -7.20 -15.57 6.62
N THR A 154 -7.16 -14.25 6.46
CA THR A 154 -6.07 -13.53 5.84
C THR A 154 -5.15 -12.95 6.91
N LEU A 155 -3.86 -12.93 6.59
CA LEU A 155 -2.80 -12.26 7.34
C LEU A 155 -2.41 -11.00 6.57
N MET A 156 -2.15 -9.90 7.28
CA MET A 156 -1.53 -8.71 6.71
C MET A 156 -0.50 -8.14 7.68
N THR A 157 0.71 -7.91 7.17
CA THR A 157 1.80 -7.26 7.89
C THR A 157 2.45 -6.19 7.03
N TYR A 158 3.31 -5.38 7.64
CA TYR A 158 4.12 -4.42 6.93
C TYR A 158 5.52 -4.33 7.53
N GLY A 159 6.47 -3.84 6.73
CA GLY A 159 7.82 -3.52 7.13
C GLY A 159 8.25 -2.19 6.51
N PHE A 160 8.92 -1.37 7.31
CA PHE A 160 9.43 -0.05 6.91
C PHE A 160 10.29 0.56 8.01
N ASN A 161 11.48 1.03 7.64
CA ASN A 161 12.35 1.80 8.53
C ASN A 161 12.85 3.09 7.85
N PRO A 162 12.37 4.28 8.28
CA PRO A 162 12.77 5.54 7.66
C PRO A 162 14.24 5.93 7.93
N GLU A 163 14.81 5.55 9.08
CA GLU A 163 16.21 5.81 9.40
C GLU A 163 17.13 5.05 8.44
N MET A 164 16.78 3.80 8.12
CA MET A 164 17.46 3.05 7.07
C MET A 164 17.28 3.69 5.70
N GLY A 165 16.10 4.25 5.40
CA GLY A 165 15.83 4.90 4.10
C GLY A 165 16.72 6.13 3.88
N MET A 166 16.97 6.88 4.94
CA MET A 166 17.89 8.02 4.94
C MET A 166 19.36 7.61 4.81
N TRP A 167 19.74 6.45 5.34
CA TRP A 167 21.10 5.92 5.24
C TRP A 167 21.36 5.23 3.90
N SER A 168 20.52 4.27 3.53
CA SER A 168 20.63 3.45 2.33
C SER A 168 19.25 2.99 1.84
N PRO A 169 18.71 3.60 0.77
CA PRO A 169 17.44 3.20 0.18
C PRO A 169 17.40 1.71 -0.22
N TYR A 170 18.53 1.17 -0.69
CA TYR A 170 18.67 -0.26 -1.00
C TYR A 170 18.41 -1.15 0.23
N HIS A 171 19.15 -0.91 1.33
CA HIS A 171 19.02 -1.74 2.54
C HIS A 171 17.66 -1.54 3.19
N MET A 172 17.13 -0.32 3.22
CA MET A 172 15.79 -0.05 3.70
C MET A 172 14.76 -0.90 2.96
N ALA A 173 14.76 -0.88 1.63
CA ALA A 173 13.79 -1.64 0.85
C ALA A 173 13.95 -3.15 1.00
N TYR A 174 15.19 -3.65 1.05
CA TYR A 174 15.48 -5.05 1.34
C TYR A 174 14.90 -5.46 2.70
N TYR A 175 15.25 -4.72 3.77
CA TYR A 175 14.79 -5.01 5.12
C TYR A 175 13.30 -4.76 5.34
N SER A 176 12.67 -3.83 4.62
CA SER A 176 11.21 -3.67 4.63
C SER A 176 10.51 -4.97 4.22
N VAL A 177 10.98 -5.63 3.15
CA VAL A 177 10.43 -6.92 2.71
C VAL A 177 10.70 -8.00 3.76
N ILE A 178 11.92 -8.07 4.29
CA ILE A 178 12.28 -9.04 5.34
C ILE A 178 11.42 -8.86 6.59
N GLU A 179 11.24 -7.64 7.08
CA GLU A 179 10.44 -7.32 8.27
C GLU A 179 8.98 -7.72 8.06
N ALA A 180 8.38 -7.33 6.93
CA ALA A 180 6.99 -7.69 6.61
C ALA A 180 6.79 -9.21 6.63
N ILE A 181 7.70 -9.95 6.00
CA ILE A 181 7.64 -11.41 5.92
C ILE A 181 7.94 -12.10 7.25
N THR A 182 8.87 -11.55 8.03
CA THR A 182 9.21 -12.09 9.36
C THR A 182 8.02 -11.95 10.30
N ARG A 183 7.36 -10.79 10.32
CA ARG A 183 6.11 -10.59 11.08
C ARG A 183 5.01 -11.54 10.64
N LEU A 184 4.83 -11.73 9.32
CA LEU A 184 3.81 -12.64 8.79
C LEU A 184 4.08 -14.08 9.24
N SER A 185 5.35 -14.48 9.23
CA SER A 185 5.78 -15.82 9.66
C SER A 185 5.65 -16.02 11.17
N ALA A 186 5.93 -14.98 11.97
CA ALA A 186 5.78 -14.99 13.42
C ALA A 186 4.33 -15.21 13.86
N MET A 187 3.35 -14.79 13.05
CA MET A 187 1.92 -15.06 13.25
C MET A 187 1.47 -16.42 12.66
N GLY A 188 2.39 -17.31 12.30
CA GLY A 188 2.10 -18.64 11.75
C GLY A 188 1.91 -18.69 10.23
N GLY A 189 2.02 -17.57 9.53
CA GLY A 189 1.92 -17.50 8.07
C GLY A 189 3.06 -18.23 7.34
N ASN A 190 2.76 -18.80 6.17
CA ASN A 190 3.79 -19.40 5.31
C ASN A 190 4.35 -18.36 4.34
N TYR A 191 5.57 -17.88 4.60
CA TYR A 191 6.21 -16.86 3.76
C TYR A 191 6.29 -17.23 2.28
N LYS A 192 6.51 -18.50 1.92
CA LYS A 192 6.61 -18.95 0.52
C LYS A 192 5.32 -18.75 -0.26
N LYS A 193 4.19 -18.61 0.44
CA LYS A 193 2.86 -18.36 -0.14
C LYS A 193 2.43 -16.90 -0.01
N ALA A 194 3.21 -16.07 0.66
CA ALA A 194 2.89 -14.67 0.81
C ALA A 194 2.91 -13.95 -0.55
N ARG A 195 2.17 -12.85 -0.62
CA ARG A 195 2.20 -11.91 -1.74
C ARG A 195 2.48 -10.52 -1.21
N LEU A 196 3.29 -9.77 -1.94
CA LEU A 196 3.68 -8.42 -1.53
C LEU A 196 2.88 -7.36 -2.30
N THR A 197 2.68 -6.22 -1.65
CA THR A 197 2.42 -4.95 -2.33
C THR A 197 3.37 -3.90 -1.81
N LEU A 198 4.04 -3.18 -2.72
CA LEU A 198 5.10 -2.23 -2.39
C LEU A 198 4.61 -0.80 -2.61
N GLN A 199 4.76 0.05 -1.59
CA GLN A 199 4.35 1.45 -1.65
C GLN A 199 5.59 2.34 -1.58
N GLU A 200 5.80 3.13 -2.63
CA GLU A 200 6.99 3.93 -2.85
C GLU A 200 6.69 5.41 -2.64
N TYR A 201 7.47 6.07 -1.78
CA TYR A 201 7.37 7.51 -1.54
C TYR A 201 8.77 8.13 -1.59
N PHE A 202 8.96 9.03 -2.54
CA PHE A 202 10.22 9.73 -2.74
C PHE A 202 9.95 11.21 -2.96
N GLU A 203 11.01 11.98 -2.80
CA GLU A 203 11.05 13.40 -3.15
C GLU A 203 10.70 13.64 -4.62
N ARG A 204 10.42 14.90 -4.96
CA ARG A 204 10.24 15.33 -6.35
C ARG A 204 11.54 15.15 -7.13
N LEU A 205 11.52 14.22 -8.09
CA LEU A 205 12.70 13.75 -8.82
C LEU A 205 13.20 14.72 -9.91
N GLY A 206 12.29 15.28 -10.72
CA GLY A 206 12.65 16.11 -11.87
C GLY A 206 13.58 15.38 -12.84
N LYS A 207 14.67 16.04 -13.27
CA LYS A 207 15.72 15.46 -14.13
C LYS A 207 17.02 15.15 -13.38
N ASP A 208 16.98 15.16 -12.04
CA ASP A 208 18.19 15.00 -11.24
C ASP A 208 18.56 13.51 -11.12
N LYS A 209 19.70 13.15 -11.70
CA LYS A 209 20.23 11.78 -11.72
C LYS A 209 20.45 11.18 -10.33
N ASN A 210 20.80 12.00 -9.32
CA ASN A 210 21.01 11.53 -7.95
C ASN A 210 19.69 11.26 -7.24
N LYS A 211 18.68 12.13 -7.46
CA LYS A 211 17.33 11.91 -6.93
C LYS A 211 16.74 10.62 -7.48
N TRP A 212 16.88 10.38 -8.78
CA TRP A 212 16.50 9.11 -9.42
C TRP A 212 17.29 7.90 -8.90
N GLY A 213 18.52 8.10 -8.39
CA GLY A 213 19.32 7.05 -7.76
C GLY A 213 18.65 6.44 -6.53
N LYS A 214 17.83 7.20 -5.79
CA LYS A 214 17.15 6.75 -4.57
C LYS A 214 16.06 5.69 -4.84
N PRO A 215 15.03 5.94 -5.69
CA PRO A 215 14.04 4.92 -6.03
C PRO A 215 14.67 3.75 -6.76
N PHE A 216 15.63 3.99 -7.66
CA PHE A 216 16.34 2.91 -8.34
C PHE A 216 17.03 1.96 -7.35
N SER A 217 17.76 2.50 -6.37
CA SER A 217 18.42 1.70 -5.33
C SER A 217 17.44 0.94 -4.46
N ALA A 218 16.32 1.57 -4.07
CA ALA A 218 15.26 0.91 -3.29
C ALA A 218 14.62 -0.24 -4.07
N LEU A 219 14.31 -0.04 -5.35
CA LEU A 219 13.76 -1.08 -6.22
C LEU A 219 14.71 -2.27 -6.36
N LEU A 220 16.02 -2.03 -6.49
CA LEU A 220 17.01 -3.11 -6.50
C LEU A 220 17.04 -3.88 -5.18
N GLY A 221 16.96 -3.20 -4.03
CA GLY A 221 16.93 -3.84 -2.72
C GLY A 221 15.69 -4.70 -2.51
N ALA A 222 14.51 -4.17 -2.83
CA ALA A 222 13.26 -4.92 -2.79
C ALA A 222 13.25 -6.08 -3.79
N TYR A 223 13.82 -5.90 -4.99
CA TYR A 223 13.95 -6.96 -5.99
C TYR A 223 14.84 -8.09 -5.48
N GLN A 224 16.01 -7.77 -4.91
CA GLN A 224 16.91 -8.77 -4.34
C GLN A 224 16.21 -9.58 -3.24
N ALA A 225 15.52 -8.93 -2.30
CA ALA A 225 14.79 -9.63 -1.25
C ALA A 225 13.70 -10.57 -1.80
N GLN A 226 12.97 -10.14 -2.83
CA GLN A 226 11.98 -10.99 -3.52
C GLN A 226 12.63 -12.21 -4.18
N MET A 227 13.77 -12.03 -4.83
CA MET A 227 14.53 -13.11 -5.46
C MET A 227 15.07 -14.10 -4.43
N ASP A 228 15.65 -13.61 -3.33
CA ASP A 228 16.22 -14.44 -2.26
C ASP A 228 15.15 -15.28 -1.54
N LEU A 229 13.97 -14.70 -1.33
CA LEU A 229 12.83 -15.39 -0.69
C LEU A 229 12.01 -16.23 -1.68
N GLY A 230 12.14 -16.00 -2.98
CA GLY A 230 11.32 -16.62 -4.02
C GLY A 230 9.85 -16.22 -3.95
N ILE A 231 9.56 -14.95 -3.61
CA ILE A 231 8.20 -14.43 -3.44
C ILE A 231 7.94 -13.21 -4.34
N PRO A 232 6.73 -13.05 -4.90
CA PRO A 232 6.42 -11.94 -5.79
C PRO A 232 5.64 -10.81 -5.11
N ALA A 233 5.93 -9.58 -5.51
CA ALA A 233 4.99 -8.47 -5.44
C ALA A 233 3.95 -8.58 -6.57
N ILE A 234 2.68 -8.39 -6.22
CA ILE A 234 1.54 -8.48 -7.15
C ILE A 234 0.80 -7.14 -7.32
N GLY A 235 1.28 -6.10 -6.64
CA GLY A 235 0.72 -4.77 -6.68
C GLY A 235 1.67 -3.77 -6.05
N GLY A 236 1.31 -2.51 -6.17
CA GLY A 236 2.08 -1.42 -5.60
C GLY A 236 1.56 -0.08 -6.10
N LYS A 237 2.12 0.99 -5.54
CA LYS A 237 1.89 2.35 -6.01
C LYS A 237 3.12 3.20 -5.69
N ASP A 238 3.36 4.17 -6.54
CA ASP A 238 4.41 5.16 -6.35
C ASP A 238 3.87 6.58 -6.14
N SER A 239 4.66 7.38 -5.42
CA SER A 239 4.50 8.81 -5.27
C SER A 239 5.87 9.47 -5.32
N MET A 240 6.17 10.08 -6.47
CA MET A 240 7.47 10.71 -6.78
C MET A 240 7.42 12.24 -6.66
N SER A 241 6.63 12.75 -5.72
CA SER A 241 6.35 14.18 -5.54
C SER A 241 6.34 14.61 -4.06
N GLY A 242 6.98 13.85 -3.18
CA GLY A 242 7.02 14.11 -1.74
C GLY A 242 7.97 15.24 -1.36
N THR A 243 7.76 16.44 -1.91
CA THR A 243 8.54 17.66 -1.56
C THR A 243 7.58 18.80 -1.24
N PHE A 244 7.77 19.47 -0.11
CA PHE A 244 7.06 20.68 0.30
C PHE A 244 8.03 21.80 0.61
N GLY A 245 8.10 22.82 -0.26
CA GLY A 245 9.15 23.84 -0.20
C GLY A 245 10.52 23.20 -0.36
N ASP A 246 11.37 23.33 0.66
CA ASP A 246 12.71 22.73 0.73
C ASP A 246 12.74 21.46 1.60
N LEU A 247 11.58 20.93 2.00
CA LEU A 247 11.46 19.73 2.80
C LEU A 247 11.08 18.54 1.91
N ASP A 248 11.93 17.52 1.92
CA ASP A 248 11.72 16.26 1.22
C ASP A 248 11.27 15.16 2.19
N VAL A 249 10.38 14.29 1.74
CA VAL A 249 10.06 13.06 2.47
C VAL A 249 11.29 12.16 2.53
N PRO A 250 11.47 11.38 3.62
CA PRO A 250 12.47 10.32 3.66
C PRO A 250 12.27 9.34 2.49
N PRO A 251 13.34 8.87 1.82
CA PRO A 251 13.22 7.82 0.81
C PRO A 251 12.57 6.58 1.43
N SER A 252 11.42 6.18 0.89
CA SER A 252 10.56 5.20 1.56
C SER A 252 10.04 4.15 0.59
N LEU A 253 10.18 2.90 0.98
CA LEU A 253 9.52 1.74 0.37
C LEU A 253 8.92 0.93 1.51
N VAL A 254 7.59 1.00 1.61
CA VAL A 254 6.82 0.23 2.59
C VAL A 254 6.41 -1.08 1.92
N ALA A 255 6.85 -2.19 2.49
CA ALA A 255 6.45 -3.51 2.00
C ALA A 255 5.29 -4.01 2.85
N PHE A 256 4.16 -4.33 2.21
CA PHE A 256 3.07 -5.05 2.85
C PHE A 256 3.11 -6.50 2.40
N ALA A 257 2.98 -7.43 3.34
CA ALA A 257 2.87 -8.85 3.04
C ALA A 257 1.49 -9.36 3.42
N VAL A 258 0.86 -10.09 2.51
CA VAL A 258 -0.44 -10.73 2.75
C VAL A 258 -0.34 -12.24 2.57
N GLY A 259 -1.13 -12.99 3.33
CA GLY A 259 -1.18 -14.44 3.29
C GLY A 259 -2.54 -14.99 3.66
N VAL A 260 -2.71 -16.30 3.52
CA VAL A 260 -3.92 -17.04 3.92
C VAL A 260 -3.52 -18.13 4.89
N ILE A 261 -4.31 -18.33 5.95
CA ILE A 261 -4.11 -19.32 7.01
C ILE A 261 -5.46 -19.86 7.49
N LYS A 262 -5.47 -21.00 8.19
CA LYS A 262 -6.66 -21.40 8.93
C LYS A 262 -6.77 -20.57 10.20
N ALA A 263 -7.96 -20.06 10.50
CA ALA A 263 -8.20 -19.21 11.67
C ALA A 263 -7.87 -19.91 13.00
N LYS A 264 -7.87 -21.24 13.03
CA LYS A 264 -7.52 -22.05 14.22
C LYS A 264 -6.02 -22.27 14.43
N ASP A 265 -5.19 -21.91 13.44
CA ASP A 265 -3.73 -22.09 13.46
C ASP A 265 -3.01 -20.80 13.90
N VAL A 266 -3.78 -19.77 14.27
CA VAL A 266 -3.34 -18.50 14.89
C VAL A 266 -3.86 -18.47 16.32
#